data_AF-A0A2V7TRS9-F1
#
_entry.id   AF-A0A2V7TRS9-F1
#
_cell.length_a   1.000
_cell.length_b   1.000
_cell.length_c   1.000
_cell.angle_alpha   90.00
_cell.angle_beta   90.00
_cell.angle_gamma   90.00
#
_symmetry.space_group_name_H-M   'P 1'
#
loop_
_entity.id
_entity.type
_entity.pdbx_description
1 polymer ?
#
loop_
_entity_poly.entity_id
_entity_poly.type
_entity_poly.pdbx_seq_one_letter_code
_entity_poly.pdbx_strand_id
1 'polypeptide(L)'
;HLRAARAGAWVELDGIAEDSRDTHVTAVMDLAHAGYLERVLISQDAGWYHVGEPAGGRFRPYTFLFDGFLPALRRAGFGEADVRTLLVDNPARLLSGLD
;
A
#
# COMPACT_ATOMS: atom_id res chain seq x y z
N HIS A 1 9.57 -8.51 1.22
CA HIS A 1 8.69 -8.48 0.05
C HIS A 1 9.28 -9.22 -1.17
N LEU A 2 10.51 -8.95 -1.65
CA LEU A 2 11.02 -9.52 -2.93
C LEU A 2 11.04 -11.05 -3.02
N ARG A 3 11.37 -11.77 -1.93
CA ARG A 3 11.34 -13.25 -1.94
C ARG A 3 9.94 -13.80 -2.20
N ALA A 4 8.90 -13.17 -1.63
CA ALA A 4 7.51 -13.58 -1.83
C ALA A 4 7.04 -13.27 -3.26
N ALA A 5 7.33 -12.06 -3.76
CA ALA A 5 7.00 -11.68 -5.14
C ALA A 5 7.65 -12.61 -6.17
N ARG A 6 8.92 -12.98 -5.97
CA ARG A 6 9.64 -13.94 -6.81
C ARG A 6 9.03 -15.34 -6.80
N ALA A 7 8.42 -15.74 -5.68
CA ALA A 7 7.69 -17.00 -5.56
C ALA A 7 6.29 -16.96 -6.20
N GLY A 8 5.90 -15.81 -6.79
CA GLY A 8 4.63 -15.62 -7.47
C GLY A 8 3.51 -15.08 -6.58
N ALA A 9 3.78 -14.81 -5.30
CA ALA A 9 2.78 -14.28 -4.39
C ALA A 9 2.44 -12.81 -4.70
N TRP A 10 1.20 -12.44 -4.41
CA TRP A 10 0.81 -11.05 -4.20
C TRP A 10 1.49 -10.51 -2.94
N VAL A 11 1.96 -9.26 -2.99
CA VAL A 11 2.56 -8.58 -1.84
C VAL A 11 1.68 -7.40 -1.47
N GLU A 12 1.07 -7.47 -0.30
CA GLU A 12 0.37 -6.34 0.29
C GLU A 12 1.31 -5.59 1.26
N LEU A 13 1.38 -4.28 1.09
CA LEU A 13 2.05 -3.34 1.97
C LEU A 13 0.95 -2.59 2.74
N ASP A 14 0.46 -3.21 3.81
CA ASP A 14 -0.77 -2.82 4.53
C ASP A 14 -0.55 -1.84 5.69
N GLY A 15 0.69 -1.63 6.14
CA GLY A 15 0.99 -0.80 7.32
C GLY A 15 1.41 0.64 7.03
N ILE A 16 0.93 1.26 5.94
CA ILE A 16 1.35 2.62 5.56
C ILE A 16 0.89 3.64 6.60
N ALA A 17 1.85 4.40 7.12
CA ALA A 17 1.66 5.46 8.10
C ALA A 17 2.70 6.57 7.88
N GLU A 18 2.56 7.68 8.59
CA GLU A 18 3.45 8.83 8.46
C GLU A 18 4.92 8.51 8.81
N ASP A 19 5.11 7.80 9.92
CA ASP A 19 6.42 7.34 10.40
C ASP A 19 7.03 6.23 9.53
N SER A 20 6.19 5.43 8.88
CA SER A 20 6.63 4.34 8.00
C SER A 20 6.69 4.72 6.52
N ARG A 21 6.33 5.96 6.16
CA ARG A 21 6.14 6.44 4.78
C ARG A 21 7.32 6.12 3.88
N ASP A 22 8.52 6.51 4.29
CA ASP A 22 9.71 6.42 3.44
C ASP A 22 10.12 4.95 3.24
N THR A 23 10.02 4.11 4.27
CA THR A 23 10.24 2.66 4.18
C THR A 23 9.24 2.01 3.21
N HIS A 24 7.98 2.42 3.22
CA HIS A 24 6.97 1.90 2.30
C HIS A 24 7.19 2.38 0.85
N VAL A 25 7.60 3.64 0.65
CA VAL A 25 7.99 4.12 -0.68
C VAL A 25 9.16 3.30 -1.23
N THR A 26 10.20 3.04 -0.42
CA THR A 26 11.31 2.17 -0.81
C THR A 26 10.84 0.75 -1.15
N ALA A 27 9.92 0.16 -0.39
CA ALA A 27 9.41 -1.17 -0.69
C ALA A 27 8.64 -1.23 -2.03
N VAL A 28 7.86 -0.20 -2.36
CA VAL A 28 7.19 -0.11 -3.68
C VAL A 28 8.23 0.07 -4.78
N MET A 29 9.26 0.90 -4.59
CA MET A 29 10.38 1.06 -5.54
C MET A 29 11.09 -0.25 -5.80
N ASP A 30 11.44 -1.00 -4.76
CA ASP A 30 12.14 -2.28 -4.87
C ASP A 30 11.32 -3.30 -5.68
N LEU A 31 10.01 -3.37 -5.42
CA LEU A 31 9.09 -4.25 -6.16
C LEU A 31 8.94 -3.81 -7.63
N ALA A 32 8.81 -2.51 -7.88
CA ALA A 32 8.67 -1.96 -9.22
C ALA A 32 9.94 -2.19 -10.06
N HIS A 33 11.13 -1.86 -9.51
CA HIS A 33 12.41 -2.09 -10.18
C HIS A 33 12.68 -3.57 -10.46
N ALA A 34 12.15 -4.47 -9.63
CA ALA A 34 12.23 -5.90 -9.84
C ALA A 34 11.14 -6.47 -10.79
N GLY A 35 10.26 -5.61 -11.34
CA GLY A 35 9.23 -5.98 -12.31
C GLY A 35 7.96 -6.57 -11.70
N TYR A 36 7.69 -6.32 -10.42
CA TYR A 36 6.58 -6.94 -9.68
C TYR A 36 5.44 -5.98 -9.33
N LEU A 37 5.42 -4.75 -9.85
CA LEU A 37 4.42 -3.73 -9.49
C LEU A 37 2.96 -4.21 -9.68
N GLU A 38 2.71 -5.00 -10.73
CA GLU A 38 1.42 -5.60 -11.09
C GLU A 38 0.90 -6.68 -10.11
N ARG A 39 1.66 -6.97 -9.04
CA ARG A 39 1.28 -7.88 -7.94
C ARG A 39 1.43 -7.23 -6.56
N VAL A 40 1.39 -5.90 -6.52
CA VAL A 40 1.51 -5.12 -5.28
C VAL A 40 0.17 -4.52 -4.88
N LEU A 41 -0.21 -4.68 -3.61
CA LEU A 41 -1.31 -3.96 -2.99
C LEU A 41 -0.76 -3.01 -1.92
N ILE A 42 -1.47 -1.91 -1.68
CA ILE A 42 -1.11 -0.92 -0.66
C ILE A 42 -2.32 -0.58 0.22
N SER A 43 -2.11 -0.48 1.53
CA SER A 43 -3.13 -0.11 2.52
C SER A 43 -2.48 0.51 3.77
N GLN A 44 -3.27 0.83 4.80
CA GLN A 44 -2.80 1.56 6.01
C GLN A 44 -3.01 0.83 7.34
N ASP A 45 -3.82 -0.24 7.34
CA ASP A 45 -4.25 -0.96 8.55
C ASP A 45 -4.65 0.02 9.67
N ALA A 46 -5.46 1.00 9.27
CA ALA A 46 -5.85 2.15 10.09
C ALA A 46 -7.30 2.01 10.56
N GLY A 47 -7.71 2.90 11.46
CA GLY A 47 -9.10 3.03 11.89
C GLY A 47 -9.64 1.96 12.83
N TRP A 48 -8.76 1.19 13.47
CA TRP A 48 -9.13 0.22 14.50
C TRP A 48 -9.93 0.85 15.66
N TYR A 49 -10.88 0.07 16.17
CA TYR A 49 -11.64 0.37 17.39
C TYR A 49 -11.25 -0.62 18.49
N HIS A 50 -10.73 -0.11 19.61
CA HIS A 50 -10.29 -0.89 20.75
C HIS A 50 -11.41 -1.02 21.78
N VAL A 51 -12.01 -2.22 21.84
CA VAL A 51 -13.08 -2.54 22.79
C VAL A 51 -12.57 -2.40 24.22
N GLY A 52 -13.29 -1.63 25.04
CA GLY A 52 -12.95 -1.38 26.45
C GLY A 52 -12.20 -0.07 26.69
N GLU A 53 -11.78 0.63 25.63
CA GLU A 53 -11.17 1.96 25.74
C GLU A 53 -12.21 3.07 25.52
N PRO A 54 -12.10 4.22 26.22
CA PRO A 54 -12.95 5.38 25.96
C PRO A 54 -12.89 5.78 24.48
N ALA A 55 -14.07 5.95 23.87
CA ALA A 55 -14.22 6.26 22.43
C ALA A 55 -13.54 5.25 21.47
N GLY A 56 -13.22 4.04 21.92
CA GLY A 56 -12.56 3.02 21.10
C GLY A 56 -11.05 3.21 20.96
N GLY A 57 -10.41 4.01 21.81
CA GLY A 57 -8.97 4.23 21.77
C GLY A 57 -8.53 5.27 20.73
N ARG A 58 -7.27 5.19 20.30
CA ARG A 58 -6.68 6.16 19.35
C ARG A 58 -7.06 5.82 17.90
N PHE A 59 -7.94 6.62 17.32
CA PHE A 59 -8.31 6.51 15.91
C PHE A 59 -7.23 7.07 14.97
N ARG A 60 -6.82 6.27 13.97
CA ARG A 60 -5.98 6.70 12.84
C ARG A 60 -6.86 6.97 11.60
N PRO A 61 -6.85 8.17 11.00
CA PRO A 61 -7.61 8.46 9.78
C PRO A 61 -7.17 7.63 8.58
N TYR A 62 -8.08 7.40 7.64
CA TYR A 62 -7.81 6.69 6.38
C TYR A 62 -7.23 7.58 5.27
N THR A 63 -7.05 8.88 5.50
CA THR A 63 -6.72 9.82 4.43
C THR A 63 -5.22 9.91 4.13
N PHE A 64 -4.36 9.45 5.04
CA PHE A 64 -2.90 9.59 4.89
C PHE A 64 -2.37 8.92 3.63
N LEU A 65 -2.98 7.82 3.17
CA LEU A 65 -2.63 7.19 1.89
C LEU A 65 -2.68 8.22 0.76
N PHE A 66 -3.75 9.01 0.67
CA PHE A 66 -3.96 10.01 -0.39
C PHE A 66 -3.20 11.31 -0.13
N ASP A 67 -3.23 11.80 1.10
CA ASP A 67 -2.71 13.13 1.46
C ASP A 67 -1.17 13.13 1.63
N GLY A 68 -0.60 12.00 2.03
CA GLY A 68 0.82 11.88 2.41
C GLY A 68 1.60 10.87 1.56
N PHE A 69 1.07 9.66 1.41
CA PHE A 69 1.80 8.57 0.76
C PHE A 69 1.86 8.71 -0.77
N LEU A 70 0.72 8.89 -1.45
CA LEU A 70 0.73 9.06 -2.92
C LEU A 70 1.58 10.25 -3.40
N PRO A 71 1.56 11.43 -2.75
CA PRO A 71 2.48 12.51 -3.10
C PRO A 71 3.96 12.14 -2.94
N ALA A 72 4.31 11.36 -1.91
CA ALA A 72 5.67 10.88 -1.72
C ALA A 72 6.09 9.87 -2.80
N LEU A 73 5.19 8.96 -3.16
CA LEU A 73 5.41 8.00 -4.23
C LEU A 73 5.60 8.69 -5.58
N ARG A 74 4.80 9.72 -5.88
CA ARG A 74 4.97 10.57 -7.08
C ARG A 74 6.33 11.27 -7.11
N ARG A 75 6.80 11.82 -5.98
CA ARG A 75 8.16 12.40 -5.88
C ARG A 75 9.26 11.37 -6.12
N ALA A 76 9.01 10.09 -5.85
CA ALA A 76 9.93 9.00 -6.14
C ALA A 76 9.90 8.53 -7.61
N GLY A 77 9.11 9.16 -8.48
CA GLY A 77 9.09 8.91 -9.91
C GLY A 77 7.91 8.09 -10.43
N PHE A 78 6.97 7.70 -9.56
CA PHE A 78 5.76 6.97 -9.97
C PHE A 78 4.73 7.92 -10.59
N GLY A 79 4.22 7.56 -11.76
CA GLY A 79 3.21 8.31 -12.49
C GLY A 79 1.77 7.92 -12.13
N GLU A 80 0.81 8.59 -12.78
CA GLU A 80 -0.62 8.28 -12.59
C GLU A 80 -0.98 6.84 -13.00
N ALA A 81 -0.30 6.29 -14.01
CA ALA A 81 -0.48 4.90 -14.42
C ALA A 81 -0.10 3.93 -13.29
N ASP A 82 1.04 4.15 -12.63
CA ASP A 82 1.49 3.28 -11.53
C ASP A 82 0.57 3.40 -10.32
N VAL A 83 0.12 4.63 -10.00
CA VAL A 83 -0.85 4.87 -8.92
C VAL A 83 -2.17 4.16 -9.22
N ARG A 84 -2.61 4.19 -10.48
CA ARG A 84 -3.80 3.46 -10.93
C ARG A 84 -3.60 1.95 -10.81
N THR A 85 -2.45 1.42 -11.21
CA THR A 85 -2.10 0.00 -11.02
C THR A 85 -2.26 -0.38 -9.55
N LEU A 86 -1.68 0.39 -8.63
CA LEU A 86 -1.70 0.09 -7.19
C LEU A 86 -3.08 0.20 -6.52
N LEU A 87 -3.89 1.20 -6.89
CA LEU A 87 -5.14 1.51 -6.20
C LEU A 87 -6.40 0.97 -6.88
N VAL A 88 -6.32 0.64 -8.17
CA VAL A 88 -7.47 0.24 -8.98
C VAL A 88 -7.24 -1.11 -9.60
N ASP A 89 -6.24 -1.23 -10.47
CA ASP A 89 -6.15 -2.40 -11.35
C ASP A 89 -5.72 -3.65 -10.56
N ASN A 90 -4.77 -3.52 -9.62
CA ASN A 90 -4.31 -4.62 -8.77
C ASN A 90 -5.38 -5.11 -7.78
N PRO A 91 -6.03 -4.24 -6.96
CA PRO A 91 -7.13 -4.68 -6.10
C PRO A 91 -8.28 -5.30 -6.90
N ALA A 92 -8.64 -4.74 -8.06
CA ALA A 92 -9.68 -5.29 -8.90
C ALA A 92 -9.31 -6.70 -9.39
N ARG A 93 -8.06 -6.90 -9.86
CA ARG A 93 -7.57 -8.20 -10.33
C ARG A 93 -7.62 -9.26 -9.23
N LEU A 94 -7.01 -8.98 -8.07
CA LEU A 94 -6.92 -9.98 -6.98
C LEU A 94 -8.29 -10.25 -6.35
N LEU A 95 -9.05 -9.21 -5.99
CA LEU A 95 -10.26 -9.37 -5.16
C LEU A 95 -11.48 -9.82 -5.95
N SER A 96 -11.48 -9.68 -7.28
CA SER A 96 -12.54 -10.24 -8.14
C SER A 96 -12.31 -11.71 -8.50
N GLY A 97 -11.12 -12.26 -8.24
CA GLY A 97 -10.75 -13.63 -8.60
C GLY A 97 -10.57 -13.86 -10.10
N LEU A 98 -10.25 -12.81 -10.86
CA LEU A 98 -10.01 -12.86 -12.32
C LEU A 98 -8.54 -13.18 -12.69
N ASP A 99 -7.78 -13.78 -11.76
CA ASP A 99 -6.36 -14.14 -11.89
C ASP A 99 -6.13 -15.61 -12.30
#